data_AF-A0A965T4U1-F1
#
_entry.id   AF-A0A965T4U1-F1
#
_cell.length_a   1.000
_cell.length_b   1.000
_cell.length_c   1.000
_cell.angle_alpha   90.00
_cell.angle_beta   90.00
_cell.angle_gamma   90.00
#
_symmetry.space_group_name_H-M   'P 1'
#
loop_
_entity.id
_entity.type
_entity.pdbx_description
1 polymer ?
#
loop_
_entity_poly.entity_id
_entity_poly.type
_entity_poly.pdbx_seq_one_letter_code
_entity_poly.pdbx_strand_id
1 'polypeptide(L)' 'MQFRNFKMVDYVVFGRGSFNQVDEIIAPHRKGAFPMIFFLDHFFVGKPLASRIPLRGKDKIVYV' A
#
# COMPACT_ATOMS: atom_id res chain seq x y z
N MET A 1 28.58 2.31 -28.57
CA MET A 1 27.64 1.48 -27.77
C MET A 1 26.53 2.38 -27.25
N GLN A 2 25.27 1.93 -27.32
CA GLN A 2 24.14 2.68 -26.77
C GLN A 2 23.60 1.91 -25.57
N PHE A 3 23.59 2.55 -24.40
CA PHE A 3 23.14 1.93 -23.16
C PHE A 3 21.66 2.21 -22.93
N ARG A 4 20.95 1.27 -22.29
CA ARG A 4 19.53 1.41 -21.98
C ARG A 4 19.37 2.16 -20.66
N ASN A 5 18.58 3.23 -20.66
CA ASN A 5 18.22 3.92 -19.44
C ASN A 5 17.04 3.19 -18.77
N PHE A 6 17.31 2.47 -17.69
CA PHE A 6 16.29 1.72 -16.94
C PHE A 6 15.74 2.56 -15.79
N LYS A 7 14.41 2.72 -15.77
CA LYS A 7 13.73 3.29 -14.60
C LYS A 7 13.72 2.26 -13.47
N MET A 8 14.22 2.67 -12.30
CA MET A 8 14.18 1.90 -11.07
C MET A 8 13.02 2.36 -10.17
N VAL A 9 12.75 1.60 -9.11
CA VAL A 9 11.81 2.02 -8.06
C VAL A 9 12.45 3.15 -7.26
N ASP A 10 11.74 4.27 -7.13
CA ASP A 10 12.27 5.50 -6.54
C ASP A 10 12.41 5.43 -5.00
N TYR A 11 11.51 4.71 -4.33
CA TYR A 11 11.47 4.62 -2.86
C TYR A 11 11.29 3.17 -2.38
N VAL A 12 12.15 2.75 -1.45
CA VAL A 12 12.11 1.41 -0.85
C VAL A 12 12.16 1.53 0.67
N VAL A 13 11.26 0.82 1.33
CA VAL A 13 11.26 0.63 2.79
C VAL A 13 11.47 -0.85 3.06
N PHE A 14 12.54 -1.19 3.78
CA PHE A 14 12.93 -2.58 4.04
C PHE A 14 13.17 -2.81 5.54
N GLY A 15 12.59 -3.90 6.07
CA GLY A 15 12.78 -4.30 7.46
C GLY A 15 11.55 -5.01 8.03
N ARG A 16 11.75 -5.82 9.08
CA ARG A 16 10.63 -6.45 9.80
C ARG A 16 9.75 -5.35 10.41
N GLY A 17 8.46 -5.40 10.11
CA GLY A 17 7.50 -4.41 10.63
C GLY A 17 7.34 -3.14 9.77
N SER A 18 8.05 -3.01 8.64
CA SER A 18 7.95 -1.86 7.73
C SER A 18 6.52 -1.56 7.28
N PHE A 19 5.65 -2.58 7.21
CA PHE A 19 4.23 -2.41 6.89
C PHE A 19 3.51 -1.39 7.79
N ASN A 20 3.98 -1.15 9.02
CA ASN A 20 3.37 -0.17 9.92
C ASN A 20 3.51 1.28 9.43
N GLN A 21 4.41 1.56 8.47
CA GLN A 21 4.63 2.89 7.90
C GLN A 21 3.71 3.20 6.71
N VAL A 22 2.92 2.22 6.24
CA VAL A 22 2.06 2.39 5.05
C VAL A 22 1.12 3.58 5.20
N ASP A 23 0.54 3.80 6.38
CA ASP A 23 -0.38 4.91 6.62
C ASP A 23 0.28 6.28 6.47
N GLU A 24 1.51 6.43 6.97
CA GLU A 24 2.31 7.66 6.85
C GLU A 24 2.74 7.90 5.40
N ILE A 25 3.19 6.84 4.70
CA ILE A 25 3.65 6.91 3.31
C ILE A 25 2.53 7.37 2.38
N ILE A 26 1.29 6.89 2.59
CA ILE A 26 0.16 7.22 1.73
C ILE A 26 -0.58 8.49 2.17
N ALA A 27 -0.33 9.00 3.39
CA ALA A 27 -1.04 10.17 3.93
C ALA A 27 -1.01 11.40 2.99
N PRO A 28 0.12 11.78 2.36
CA PRO A 28 0.17 12.91 1.43
C PRO A 28 -0.67 12.69 0.16
N HIS A 29 -1.00 11.46 -0.18
CA HIS A 29 -1.78 11.10 -1.36
C HIS A 29 -3.29 11.02 -1.10
N ARG A 30 -3.71 11.08 0.17
CA ARG A 30 -5.13 11.09 0.52
C ARG A 30 -5.76 12.42 0.13
N LYS A 31 -6.88 12.37 -0.60
CA LYS A 31 -7.59 13.55 -1.10
C LYS A 31 -8.93 13.71 -0.41
N GLY A 32 -9.02 14.57 0.59
CA GLY A 32 -10.28 14.93 1.26
C GLY A 32 -11.13 13.71 1.62
N ALA A 33 -12.36 13.65 1.08
CA ALA A 33 -13.30 12.56 1.32
C ALA A 33 -13.27 11.43 0.27
N PHE A 34 -12.29 11.44 -0.66
CA PHE A 34 -12.13 10.39 -1.66
C PHE A 34 -11.56 9.12 -1.02
N PRO A 35 -12.10 7.94 -1.38
CA PRO A 35 -11.64 6.67 -0.82
C PRO A 35 -10.29 6.24 -1.44
N MET A 36 -9.51 5.50 -0.65
CA MET A 36 -8.39 4.70 -1.11
C MET A 36 -8.82 3.23 -1.21
N ILE A 37 -8.46 2.57 -2.30
CA ILE A 37 -8.79 1.16 -2.55
C ILE A 37 -7.54 0.31 -2.35
N PHE A 38 -7.62 -0.65 -1.44
CA PHE A 38 -6.56 -1.60 -1.14
C PHE A 38 -6.90 -2.94 -1.79
N PHE A 39 -6.11 -3.33 -2.78
CA PHE A 39 -6.20 -4.67 -3.35
C PHE A 39 -5.40 -5.64 -2.48
N LEU A 40 -6.07 -6.66 -1.96
CA LEU A 40 -5.47 -7.65 -1.07
C LEU A 40 -5.70 -9.05 -1.64
N ASP A 41 -4.68 -9.90 -1.63
CA ASP A 41 -4.83 -11.27 -2.11
C ASP A 41 -5.86 -12.06 -1.27
N HIS A 42 -6.69 -12.88 -1.93
CA HIS A 42 -7.66 -13.79 -1.27
C HIS A 42 -7.04 -14.67 -0.17
N PHE A 43 -5.74 -14.98 -0.28
CA PHE A 43 -4.98 -15.69 0.75
C PHE A 43 -5.12 -15.03 2.13
N PHE A 44 -5.28 -13.71 2.21
CA PHE A 44 -5.34 -12.98 3.47
C PHE A 44 -6.75 -12.85 4.06
N VAL A 45 -7.76 -13.47 3.47
CA VAL A 45 -9.11 -13.54 4.07
C VAL A 45 -9.04 -14.23 5.43
N GLY A 46 -9.53 -13.54 6.47
CA GLY A 46 -9.49 -14.02 7.87
C GLY A 46 -8.09 -14.00 8.53
N LYS A 47 -7.06 -13.49 7.85
CA LYS A 47 -5.69 -13.41 8.40
C LYS A 47 -5.40 -12.04 9.03
N PRO A 48 -4.42 -11.96 9.96
CA PRO A 48 -4.10 -10.71 10.67
C PRO A 48 -3.62 -9.56 9.79
N LEU A 49 -3.21 -9.80 8.54
CA LEU A 49 -2.76 -8.70 7.66
C LEU A 49 -3.91 -7.79 7.27
N ALA A 50 -5.11 -8.34 7.02
CA ALA A 50 -6.28 -7.55 6.61
C ALA A 50 -6.65 -6.49 7.66
N SER A 51 -6.53 -6.81 8.96
CA SER A 51 -6.80 -5.87 10.04
C SER A 51 -5.72 -4.81 10.27
N ARG A 52 -4.54 -4.97 9.65
CA ARG A 52 -3.44 -4.00 9.74
C ARG A 52 -3.46 -2.97 8.61
N ILE A 53 -4.34 -3.12 7.62
CA ILE A 53 -4.48 -2.14 6.54
C ILE A 53 -5.05 -0.84 7.12
N PRO A 54 -4.43 0.32 6.87
CA PRO A 54 -4.84 1.59 7.48
C PRO A 54 -6.04 2.20 6.76
N LEU A 55 -7.20 1.57 6.89
CA LEU A 55 -8.46 2.06 6.33
C LEU A 55 -8.91 3.32 7.07
N ARG A 56 -9.32 4.34 6.31
CA ARG A 56 -9.91 5.58 6.82
C ARG A 56 -11.19 5.91 6.07
N GLY A 57 -12.23 6.36 6.78
CA GLY A 57 -13.45 6.89 6.17
C GLY A 57 -14.11 5.91 5.19
N LYS A 58 -14.03 6.23 3.89
CA LYS A 58 -14.67 5.47 2.80
C LYS A 58 -13.75 4.44 2.13
N ASP A 59 -12.54 4.24 2.65
CA ASP A 59 -11.58 3.26 2.13
C ASP A 59 -12.17 1.85 2.09
N LYS A 60 -11.73 1.04 1.12
CA LYS A 60 -12.19 -0.34 0.97
C LYS A 60 -11.04 -1.29 0.67
N ILE A 61 -11.17 -2.51 1.17
CA ILE A 61 -10.38 -3.66 0.73
C ILE A 61 -11.17 -4.37 -0.38
N VAL A 62 -10.51 -4.66 -1.49
CA VAL A 62 -11.02 -5.52 -2.55
C VAL A 62 -10.11 -6.73 -2.60
N TYR A 63 -10.68 -7.91 -2.39
CA TYR A 63 -9.91 -9.15 -2.52
C TYR A 63 -9.74 -9.50 -4.00
N VAL A 64 -8.50 -9.79 -4.42
CA VAL A 64 -8.12 -10.12 -5.80
C VAL A 64 -7.32 -11.41 -5.89
#